data_AF-A0A934AC39-F1
#
_entry.id   AF-A0A934AC39-F1
#
_cell.length_a   1.000
_cell.length_b   1.000
_cell.length_c   1.000
_cell.angle_alpha   90.00
_cell.angle_beta   90.00
_cell.angle_gamma   90.00
#
_symmetry.space_group_name_H-M   'P 1'
#
loop_
_entity.id
_entity.type
_entity.pdbx_description
1 polymer ?
#
loop_
_entity_poly.entity_id
_entity_poly.type
_entity_poly.pdbx_seq_one_letter_code
_entity_poly.pdbx_strand_id
1 'polypeptide(L)'
;MTYVQRKFYFPVEMYGDLCLQAKMQGVRITDLLRTYTEQGLRKDVQMKKKNTGGLSRLVRLGKTLRWKGPNNLAKNHTQFAAEAGEADLQRIYDYYR
;
A
#
# COMPACT_ATOMS: atom_id res chain seq x y z
N MET A 1 14.56 18.03 -18.35
CA MET A 1 13.33 17.72 -17.60
C MET A 1 12.16 17.76 -18.55
N THR A 2 11.35 16.70 -18.62
CA THR A 2 10.16 16.66 -19.48
C THR A 2 8.97 17.20 -18.68
N TYR A 3 8.38 18.31 -19.13
CA TYR A 3 7.19 18.87 -18.49
C TYR A 3 5.94 18.19 -19.04
N VAL A 4 5.16 17.57 -18.15
CA VAL A 4 3.90 16.93 -18.51
C VAL A 4 2.76 17.86 -18.11
N GLN A 5 2.02 18.37 -19.09
CA GLN A 5 0.82 19.16 -18.85
C GLN A 5 -0.38 18.23 -18.67
N ARG A 6 -1.14 18.42 -17.59
CA ARG A 6 -2.39 17.69 -17.34
C ARG A 6 -3.48 18.66 -16.93
N LYS A 7 -4.71 18.35 -17.34
CA LYS A 7 -5.91 19.07 -16.92
C LYS A 7 -6.59 18.26 -15.82
N PHE A 8 -7.02 18.93 -14.77
CA PHE A 8 -7.73 18.34 -13.65
C PHE A 8 -9.01 19.11 -13.42
N TYR A 9 -10.06 18.39 -13.05
CA TYR A 9 -11.29 19.01 -12.59
C TYR A 9 -11.25 19.13 -11.07
N PHE A 10 -11.55 20.32 -10.57
CA PHE A 10 -11.74 20.59 -9.15
C PHE A 10 -13.16 21.15 -8.94
N PRO A 11 -13.83 20.76 -7.85
CA PRO A 11 -15.02 21.49 -7.39
C PRO A 11 -14.71 22.98 -7.24
N VAL A 12 -15.67 23.83 -7.59
CA VAL A 12 -15.49 25.30 -7.64
C VAL A 12 -15.04 25.85 -6.28
N GLU A 13 -15.67 25.40 -5.19
CA GLU A 13 -15.35 25.81 -3.82
C GLU A 13 -13.90 25.46 -3.46
N MET A 14 -13.50 24.20 -3.72
CA MET A 14 -12.14 23.73 -3.47
C MET A 14 -11.10 24.51 -4.28
N TYR A 15 -11.39 24.85 -5.53
CA TYR A 15 -10.50 25.65 -6.35
C TYR A 15 -10.37 27.08 -5.81
N GLY A 16 -11.47 27.67 -5.34
CA GLY A 16 -11.50 28.96 -4.67
C GLY A 16 -10.59 28.99 -3.43
N ASP A 17 -10.72 28.00 -2.55
CA ASP A 17 -9.89 27.88 -1.35
C ASP A 17 -8.41 27.72 -1.68
N LEU A 18 -8.08 26.91 -2.69
CA LEU A 18 -6.70 26.73 -3.16
C LEU A 18 -6.11 28.02 -3.72
N CYS A 19 -6.89 28.80 -4.46
CA CYS A 19 -6.46 30.11 -4.96
C CYS A 19 -6.20 31.09 -3.82
N LEU A 20 -7.08 31.12 -2.82
CA LEU A 20 -6.93 31.96 -1.63
C LEU A 20 -5.67 31.60 -0.86
N GLN A 21 -5.44 30.30 -0.60
CA GLN A 21 -4.24 29.81 0.09
C GLN A 21 -2.96 30.15 -0.66
N ALA A 22 -2.94 29.94 -1.98
CA ALA A 22 -1.78 30.27 -2.81
C ALA A 22 -1.46 31.78 -2.73
N LYS A 23 -2.50 32.63 -2.77
CA LYS A 23 -2.37 34.08 -2.63
C LYS A 23 -1.84 34.49 -1.26
N MET A 24 -2.35 33.89 -0.18
CA MET A 24 -1.87 34.15 1.18
C MET A 24 -0.40 33.78 1.37
N GLN A 25 0.07 32.74 0.69
CA GLN A 25 1.45 32.27 0.76
C GLN A 25 2.38 32.96 -0.27
N GLY A 26 1.85 33.81 -1.15
CA GLY A 26 2.64 34.47 -2.19
C GLY A 26 3.21 33.53 -3.26
N VAL A 27 2.60 32.35 -3.45
CA VAL A 27 3.05 31.32 -4.40
C VAL A 27 2.03 31.12 -5.51
N ARG A 28 2.47 30.54 -6.65
CA ARG A 28 1.55 30.14 -7.72
C ARG A 28 0.74 28.93 -7.28
N ILE A 29 -0.52 28.85 -7.68
CA ILE A 29 -1.40 27.71 -7.39
C ILE A 29 -0.79 26.37 -7.86
N THR A 30 -0.08 26.37 -8.98
CA THR A 30 0.59 25.18 -9.51
C THR A 30 1.71 24.67 -8.60
N ASP A 31 2.42 25.58 -7.94
CA ASP A 31 3.51 25.20 -7.02
C ASP A 31 2.94 24.69 -5.71
N LEU A 32 1.87 25.31 -5.20
CA LEU A 32 1.12 24.80 -4.05
C LEU A 32 0.57 23.37 -4.32
N LEU A 33 -0.04 23.16 -5.48
CA LEU A 33 -0.53 21.84 -5.89
C LEU A 33 0.60 20.81 -6.00
N ARG A 34 1.77 21.21 -6.52
CA ARG A 34 2.95 20.34 -6.58
C ARG A 34 3.39 19.93 -5.18
N THR A 35 3.48 20.88 -4.24
CA THR A 35 3.84 20.61 -2.85
C THR A 35 2.86 19.65 -2.18
N TYR A 36 1.56 19.86 -2.32
CA TYR A 36 0.56 18.95 -1.76
C TYR A 36 0.61 17.56 -2.37
N THR A 37 0.82 17.47 -3.70
CA THR A 37 0.98 16.19 -4.38
C THR A 37 2.21 15.44 -3.86
N GLU A 38 3.35 16.13 -3.70
CA GLU A 38 4.57 15.54 -3.15
C GLU A 38 4.39 15.07 -1.71
N GLN A 39 3.72 15.86 -0.87
CA GLN A 39 3.42 15.49 0.52
C GLN A 39 2.51 14.26 0.59
N GLY A 40 1.47 14.20 -0.25
CA GLY A 40 0.58 13.05 -0.38
C GLY A 40 1.34 11.79 -0.77
N LEU A 41 2.14 11.86 -1.84
CA LEU A 41 2.95 10.74 -2.32
C LEU A 41 3.94 10.25 -1.25
N ARG A 42 4.59 11.15 -0.51
CA ARG A 42 5.51 10.77 0.58
C ARG A 42 4.78 10.05 1.72
N LYS A 43 3.59 10.51 2.10
CA LYS A 43 2.75 9.84 3.11
C LYS A 43 2.32 8.46 2.65
N ASP A 44 1.92 8.30 1.40
CA ASP A 44 1.55 7.00 0.83
C ASP A 44 2.72 6.01 0.82
N VAL A 45 3.92 6.47 0.45
CA VAL A 45 5.13 5.63 0.48
C VAL A 45 5.45 5.20 1.92
N GLN A 46 5.30 6.09 2.90
CA GLN A 46 5.51 5.75 4.31
C GLN A 46 4.43 4.81 4.86
N MET A 47 3.16 4.99 4.47
CA MET A 47 2.07 4.09 4.85
C MET A 47 2.25 2.70 4.21
N LYS A 48 2.68 2.62 2.96
CA LYS A 48 3.04 1.35 2.30
C LYS A 48 4.22 0.67 3.01
N LYS A 49 5.22 1.42 3.48
CA LYS A 49 6.29 0.87 4.33
C LYS A 49 5.75 0.31 5.66
N LYS A 50 4.80 1.00 6.32
CA LYS A 50 4.14 0.51 7.56
C LYS A 50 3.24 -0.71 7.33
N ASN A 51 2.63 -0.85 6.14
CA ASN A 51 1.77 -1.99 5.81
C ASN A 51 2.52 -3.29 5.47
N THR A 52 3.85 -3.33 5.58
CA THR A 52 4.60 -4.60 5.75
C THR A 52 4.33 -5.30 7.10
N GLY A 53 3.36 -4.79 7.87
CA GLY A 53 2.87 -5.35 9.14
C GLY A 53 2.26 -6.74 9.07
N GLY A 54 1.72 -7.18 7.92
CA GLY A 54 1.07 -8.50 7.80
C GLY A 54 2.06 -9.66 7.99
N LEU A 55 3.12 -9.68 7.18
CA LEU A 55 4.15 -10.73 7.24
C LEU A 55 4.97 -10.67 8.52
N SER A 56 5.32 -9.48 9.02
CA SER A 56 6.06 -9.33 10.27
C SER A 56 5.26 -9.78 11.49
N ARG A 57 3.92 -9.56 11.49
CA ARG A 57 3.01 -10.08 12.53
C ARG A 57 2.87 -11.59 12.47
N LEU A 58 2.81 -12.18 11.27
CA LEU A 58 2.80 -13.63 11.08
C LEU A 58 4.11 -14.28 11.53
N VAL A 59 5.26 -13.68 11.22
CA VAL A 59 6.57 -14.16 11.70
C VAL A 59 6.67 -14.09 13.22
N ARG A 60 6.15 -13.02 13.85
CA ARG A 60 6.11 -12.90 15.31
C ARG A 60 5.21 -13.97 15.93
N LEU A 61 4.02 -14.22 15.38
CA LEU A 61 3.12 -15.30 15.79
C LEU A 61 3.78 -16.67 15.67
N GLY A 62 4.47 -16.95 14.55
CA GLY A 62 5.20 -18.20 14.35
C GLY A 62 6.27 -18.43 15.43
N LYS A 63 7.00 -17.39 15.82
CA LYS A 63 7.97 -17.47 16.93
C LYS A 63 7.29 -17.73 18.29
N THR A 64 6.19 -17.04 18.59
CA THR A 64 5.43 -17.22 19.83
C THR A 64 4.84 -18.63 19.95
N LEU A 65 4.31 -19.16 18.85
CA LEU A 65 3.71 -20.50 18.80
C LEU A 65 4.75 -21.63 18.69
N ARG A 66 6.06 -21.31 18.77
CA ARG A 66 7.18 -22.24 18.53
C ARG A 66 7.00 -23.03 17.23
N TRP A 67 6.40 -22.40 16.22
CA TRP A 67 6.13 -23.05 14.96
C TRP A 67 7.47 -23.32 14.26
N LYS A 68 7.83 -24.60 14.17
CA LYS A 68 8.99 -25.09 13.43
C LYS A 68 8.62 -25.30 11.97
N GLY A 69 8.07 -24.25 11.34
CA GLY A 69 7.85 -24.26 9.90
C GLY A 69 9.17 -24.39 9.14
N PRO A 70 9.12 -24.70 7.83
CA PRO A 70 10.31 -24.77 6.98
C PRO A 70 11.17 -23.51 7.11
N ASN A 71 12.49 -23.65 7.31
CA ASN A 71 13.41 -22.53 7.48
C ASN A 71 13.47 -21.58 6.26
N ASN A 72 12.92 -22.00 5.11
CA ASN A 72 12.86 -21.27 3.84
C ASN A 72 11.46 -20.72 3.49
N LEU A 73 10.50 -20.76 4.42
CA LEU A 73 9.11 -20.34 4.19
C LEU A 73 8.99 -18.92 3.59
N ALA A 74 9.83 -17.99 4.04
CA ALA A 74 9.83 -16.61 3.55
C ALA A 74 10.32 -16.48 2.10
N LYS A 75 11.24 -17.36 1.65
CA LYS A 75 11.76 -17.34 0.27
C LYS A 75 10.82 -18.07 -0.70
N ASN A 76 10.21 -19.16 -0.24
CA ASN A 76 9.37 -20.03 -1.06
C ASN A 76 7.87 -19.88 -0.76
N HIS A 77 7.46 -18.71 -0.27
CA HIS A 77 6.09 -18.45 0.20
C HIS A 77 5.00 -18.82 -0.82
N THR A 78 5.24 -18.56 -2.12
CA THR A 78 4.31 -18.87 -3.22
C THR A 78 4.12 -20.37 -3.40
N GLN A 79 5.22 -21.13 -3.30
CA GLN A 79 5.19 -22.58 -3.44
C GLN A 79 4.40 -23.22 -2.28
N PHE A 80 4.71 -22.84 -1.04
CA PHE A 80 4.01 -23.37 0.13
C PHE A 80 2.53 -22.93 0.18
N ALA A 81 2.19 -21.75 -0.33
CA ALA A 81 0.80 -21.31 -0.45
C ALA A 81 0.02 -22.15 -1.48
N ALA A 82 0.66 -22.51 -2.60
CA ALA A 82 0.06 -23.39 -3.60
C ALA A 82 -0.15 -24.81 -3.05
N GLU A 83 0.87 -25.39 -2.41
CA GLU A 83 0.80 -26.73 -1.78
C GLU A 83 -0.29 -26.78 -0.68
N ALA A 84 -0.41 -25.73 0.13
CA ALA A 84 -1.48 -25.63 1.14
C ALA A 84 -2.88 -25.52 0.49
N GLY A 85 -3.00 -24.79 -0.62
CA GLY A 85 -4.26 -24.69 -1.38
C GLY A 85 -4.70 -26.02 -1.98
N GLU A 86 -3.76 -26.78 -2.56
CA GLU A 86 -4.04 -28.12 -3.10
C GLU A 86 -4.45 -29.11 -2.01
N ALA A 87 -3.77 -29.10 -0.86
CA ALA A 87 -4.11 -29.95 0.29
C ALA A 87 -5.51 -29.64 0.84
N ASP A 88 -5.91 -28.36 0.88
CA ASP A 88 -7.23 -27.97 1.39
C ASP A 88 -8.35 -28.33 0.39
N LEU A 89 -8.09 -28.19 -0.92
CA LEU A 89 -8.98 -28.67 -1.97
C LEU A 89 -9.19 -30.19 -1.90
N GLN A 90 -8.12 -30.95 -1.68
CA GLN A 90 -8.20 -32.39 -1.52
C GLN A 90 -9.00 -32.77 -0.27
N ARG A 91 -8.78 -32.09 0.85
CA ARG A 91 -9.54 -32.30 2.10
C ARG A 91 -11.03 -32.03 1.93
N ILE A 92 -11.38 -30.96 1.23
CA ILE A 92 -12.78 -30.63 0.90
C ILE A 92 -13.36 -31.75 0.02
N TYR A 93 -12.64 -32.17 -1.01
CA TYR A 93 -13.08 -33.24 -1.90
C TYR A 93 -13.32 -34.57 -1.16
N ASP A 94 -12.41 -34.95 -0.27
CA ASP A 94 -12.53 -36.18 0.54
C ASP A 94 -13.66 -36.11 1.57
N TYR A 95 -14.02 -34.91 2.05
CA TYR A 95 -15.14 -34.72 2.99
C TYR A 95 -16.53 -34.89 2.33
N TYR A 96 -16.64 -34.56 1.04
CA TYR A 96 -17.89 -34.66 0.28
C TYR A 96 -18.01 -35.97 -0.52
N ARG A 97 -17.16 -36.95 -0.25
CA ARG A 97 -17.16 -38.28 -0.86
C ARG A 97 -17.64 -39.34 0.12
#